data_AF-A0A354BG99-F1
#
_entry.id   AF-A0A354BG99-F1
#
_cell.length_a   1.000
_cell.length_b   1.000
_cell.length_c   1.000
_cell.angle_alpha   90.00
_cell.angle_beta   90.00
_cell.angle_gamma   90.00
#
_symmetry.space_group_name_H-M   'P 1'
#
loop_
_entity.id
_entity.type
_entity.pdbx_description
1 polymer ?
#
loop_
_entity_poly.entity_id
_entity_poly.type
_entity_poly.pdbx_seq_one_letter_code
_entity_poly.pdbx_strand_id
1 'polypeptide(L)'
;IYTGEQAKEAGLVDEIGYLEDAVEVAKKQAGLTDARVVTYQRPGEYSNNVYSKLVAPGGLASLADFDLGTVVRGGTPQFMYLWMP
;
A
#
# COMPACT_ATOMS: atom_id res chain seq x y z
N ILE A 1 1.48 18.93 -22.55
CA ILE A 1 1.03 18.17 -21.37
C ILE A 1 -0.46 17.96 -21.55
N TYR A 2 -0.95 16.72 -21.47
CA TYR A 2 -2.36 16.38 -21.68
C TYR A 2 -2.97 15.86 -20.38
N THR A 3 -4.26 16.12 -20.17
CA THR A 3 -5.04 15.45 -19.12
C THR A 3 -5.37 14.01 -19.54
N GLY A 4 -5.84 13.18 -18.60
CA GLY A 4 -6.24 11.80 -18.91
C GLY A 4 -7.33 11.73 -20.00
N GLU A 5 -8.33 12.61 -19.91
CA GLU A 5 -9.41 12.72 -20.91
C GLU A 5 -8.88 13.11 -22.29
N GLN A 6 -8.01 14.14 -22.35
CA GLN A 6 -7.39 14.57 -23.60
C GLN A 6 -6.51 13.47 -24.22
N ALA A 7 -5.81 12.68 -23.38
CA ALA A 7 -5.01 11.57 -23.86
C ALA A 7 -5.88 10.44 -24.43
N LYS A 8 -7.06 10.19 -23.85
CA LYS A 8 -8.00 9.18 -24.35
C LYS A 8 -8.63 9.62 -25.66
N GLU A 9 -9.05 10.88 -25.78
CA GLU A 9 -9.57 11.45 -27.04
C GLU A 9 -8.53 11.43 -28.17
N ALA A 10 -7.25 11.69 -27.84
CA ALA A 10 -6.14 11.63 -28.78
C ALA A 10 -5.68 10.19 -29.11
N GLY A 11 -6.26 9.16 -28.49
CA GLY A 11 -5.88 7.76 -28.69
C GLY A 11 -4.49 7.40 -28.14
N LEU A 12 -3.97 8.18 -27.20
CA LEU A 12 -2.68 7.93 -26.54
C LEU A 12 -2.78 6.89 -25.42
N VAL A 13 -3.98 6.69 -24.87
CA VAL A 13 -4.29 5.70 -23.82
C VAL A 13 -5.58 4.98 -24.17
N ASP A 14 -5.70 3.70 -23.79
CA ASP A 14 -6.89 2.90 -24.06
C ASP A 14 -8.06 3.28 -23.13
N GLU A 15 -7.79 3.35 -21.82
CA GLU A 15 -8.80 3.68 -20.80
C GLU A 15 -8.25 4.52 -19.66
N ILE A 16 -9.18 5.15 -18.92
CA ILE A 16 -8.90 5.93 -17.72
C ILE A 16 -9.53 5.15 -16.56
N GLY A 17 -8.70 4.82 -15.57
CA GLY A 17 -9.10 4.06 -14.40
C GLY A 17 -7.98 4.02 -13.36
N TYR A 18 -8.24 3.34 -12.26
CA TYR A 18 -7.28 3.11 -11.20
C TYR A 18 -6.43 1.85 -11.47
N LEU A 19 -5.46 1.60 -10.59
CA LEU A 19 -4.57 0.44 -10.71
C LEU A 19 -5.33 -0.88 -10.62
N GLU A 20 -6.37 -0.91 -9.78
CA GLU A 20 -7.26 -2.04 -9.59
C GLU A 20 -7.97 -2.42 -10.89
N ASP A 21 -8.47 -1.42 -11.63
CA ASP A 21 -9.13 -1.60 -12.93
C ASP A 21 -8.14 -2.20 -13.96
N ALA A 22 -6.91 -1.69 -13.99
CA ALA A 22 -5.86 -2.20 -14.88
C ALA A 22 -5.52 -3.67 -14.58
N VAL A 23 -5.47 -4.06 -13.30
CA VAL A 23 -5.23 -5.45 -12.87
C VAL A 23 -6.40 -6.36 -13.29
N GLU A 24 -7.65 -5.90 -13.14
CA GLU A 24 -8.81 -6.68 -13.57
C GLU A 24 -8.84 -6.90 -15.09
N VAL A 25 -8.57 -5.85 -15.87
CA VAL A 25 -8.49 -5.95 -17.34
C VAL A 25 -7.41 -6.95 -17.75
N ALA A 26 -6.23 -6.88 -17.13
CA ALA A 26 -5.15 -7.82 -17.39
C ALA A 26 -5.54 -9.27 -17.05
N LYS A 27 -6.22 -9.50 -15.92
CA LYS A 27 -6.72 -10.84 -15.54
C LYS A 27 -7.73 -11.38 -16.55
N LYS A 28 -8.69 -10.54 -16.97
CA LYS A 28 -9.72 -10.90 -17.97
C LYS A 28 -9.09 -11.24 -19.32
N GLN A 29 -8.13 -10.44 -19.79
CA GLN A 29 -7.42 -10.69 -21.04
C GLN A 29 -6.57 -11.97 -21.00
N ALA A 30 -6.00 -12.29 -19.83
CA ALA A 30 -5.23 -13.51 -19.63
C ALA A 30 -6.09 -14.76 -19.36
N GLY A 31 -7.42 -14.62 -19.19
CA GLY A 31 -8.31 -15.73 -18.85
C GLY A 31 -8.05 -16.35 -17.48
N LEU A 32 -7.46 -15.59 -16.55
CA LEU A 32 -7.07 -16.08 -15.22
C LEU A 32 -8.17 -15.78 -14.18
N THR A 33 -8.62 -16.80 -13.47
CA THR A 33 -9.57 -16.67 -12.36
C THR A 33 -8.89 -16.28 -11.05
N ASP A 34 -7.66 -16.72 -10.84
CA ASP A 34 -6.85 -16.36 -9.69
C ASP A 34 -5.45 -15.89 -10.16
N ALA A 35 -5.03 -14.75 -9.65
CA ALA A 35 -3.77 -14.12 -10.03
C ALA A 35 -3.28 -13.16 -8.94
N ARG A 36 -1.99 -13.26 -8.63
CA ARG A 36 -1.29 -12.49 -7.62
C ARG A 36 -0.41 -11.42 -8.28
N VAL A 37 -0.57 -10.17 -7.86
CA VAL A 37 0.31 -9.07 -8.28
C VAL A 37 1.56 -9.07 -7.41
N VAL A 38 2.74 -9.11 -8.02
CA VAL A 38 4.04 -9.09 -7.34
C VAL A 38 4.85 -7.91 -7.84
N THR A 39 5.40 -7.12 -6.92
CA THR A 39 6.27 -5.98 -7.24
C THR A 39 7.70 -6.31 -6.83
N TYR A 40 8.66 -6.15 -7.74
CA TYR A 40 10.09 -6.31 -7.45
C TYR A 40 10.68 -4.99 -6.99
N GLN A 41 11.54 -5.04 -5.96
CA GLN A 41 12.14 -3.86 -5.36
C GLN A 41 13.61 -4.10 -5.05
N ARG A 42 14.37 -3.01 -4.99
CA ARG A 42 15.78 -3.03 -4.61
C ARG A 42 15.90 -3.22 -3.08
N PRO A 43 16.81 -4.06 -2.58
CA PRO A 43 17.02 -4.22 -1.15
C PRO A 43 17.39 -2.89 -0.49
N GLY A 44 16.67 -2.51 0.57
CA GLY A 44 16.96 -1.31 1.39
C GLY A 44 15.97 -0.15 1.25
N GLU A 45 15.04 -0.18 0.28
CA GLU A 45 13.96 0.79 0.17
C GLU A 45 12.63 0.19 0.61
N TYR A 46 11.96 0.81 1.59
CA TYR A 46 10.59 0.46 1.95
C TYR A 46 9.64 1.08 0.92
N SER A 47 8.82 0.26 0.28
CA SER A 47 7.83 0.74 -0.68
C SER A 47 6.50 -0.01 -0.50
N ASN A 48 5.43 0.77 -0.37
CA ASN A 48 4.07 0.28 -0.23
C ASN A 48 3.66 -0.51 -1.48
N ASN A 49 3.26 -1.77 -1.33
CA ASN A 49 2.65 -2.58 -2.37
C ASN A 49 1.12 -2.42 -2.39
N VAL A 50 0.45 -2.93 -3.44
CA VAL A 50 -1.02 -2.83 -3.59
C VAL A 50 -1.79 -3.42 -2.38
N TYR A 51 -1.19 -4.36 -1.66
CA TYR A 51 -1.78 -5.03 -0.50
C TYR A 51 -1.39 -4.40 0.86
N SER A 52 -0.50 -3.41 0.87
CA SER A 52 0.02 -2.79 2.10
C SER A 52 -0.89 -1.68 2.64
N LYS A 53 -2.03 -1.42 2.00
CA LYS A 53 -3.08 -0.58 2.58
C LYS A 53 -3.71 -1.33 3.77
N LEU A 54 -3.27 -0.96 4.98
CA LEU A 54 -4.04 -1.19 6.20
C LEU A 54 -5.36 -0.41 6.09
N VAL A 55 -6.43 -1.11 5.69
CA VAL A 55 -7.80 -0.62 5.85
C VAL A 55 -8.19 -0.85 7.31
N ALA A 56 -7.73 0.06 8.18
CA ALA A 56 -8.08 0.03 9.59
C ALA A 56 -9.43 0.76 9.79
N PRO A 57 -10.44 0.16 10.47
CA PRO A 57 -11.61 0.91 10.91
C PRO A 57 -11.14 2.08 11.78
N GLY A 58 -11.79 3.25 11.67
CA GLY A 58 -11.26 4.55 12.10
C GLY A 58 -10.69 4.69 13.53
N GLY A 59 -10.98 3.76 14.44
CA GLY A 59 -10.35 3.70 15.77
C GLY A 59 -8.94 3.08 15.80
N LEU A 60 -8.57 2.27 14.82
CA LEU A 60 -7.25 1.62 14.74
C LEU A 60 -6.28 2.34 13.80
N ALA A 61 -6.76 3.35 13.06
CA ALA A 61 -5.90 4.20 12.23
C ALA A 61 -4.82 4.91 13.05
N SER A 62 -5.09 5.27 14.30
CA SER A 62 -4.08 5.89 15.18
C SER A 62 -2.95 4.94 15.56
N LEU A 63 -3.14 3.62 15.44
CA LEU A 63 -2.10 2.61 15.70
C LEU A 63 -1.14 2.42 14.53
N ALA A 64 -1.53 2.84 13.32
CA ALA A 64 -0.64 2.80 12.15
C ALA A 64 0.50 3.82 12.24
N ASP A 65 0.33 4.89 13.03
CA ASP A 65 1.35 5.91 13.33
C ASP A 65 2.19 5.59 14.58
N PHE A 66 1.94 4.47 15.27
CA PHE A 66 2.74 4.10 16.44
C PHE A 66 4.12 3.58 16.02
N ASP A 67 5.12 4.45 16.12
CA ASP A 67 6.53 4.07 15.96
C ASP A 67 7.04 3.33 17.22
N LEU A 68 6.94 2.00 17.20
CA LEU A 68 7.51 1.10 18.23
C LEU A 68 9.03 1.31 18.44
N GLY A 69 9.74 1.87 17.47
CA GLY A 69 11.16 2.20 17.59
C GLY A 69 11.44 3.34 18.57
N THR A 70 10.54 4.33 18.66
CA THR A 70 10.65 5.47 19.60
C THR A 70 10.37 5.04 21.05
N VAL A 71 9.42 4.13 21.25
CA VAL A 71 9.09 3.55 22.56
C VAL A 71 10.27 2.76 23.13
N VAL A 72 11.00 2.03 22.27
CA VAL A 72 12.13 1.20 22.68
C VAL A 72 13.44 2.00 22.82
N ARG A 73 13.65 3.08 22.05
CA ARG A 73 14.95 3.78 21.98
C ARG A 73 15.10 5.08 22.79
N GLY A 74 14.11 5.46 23.60
CA GLY A 74 14.35 6.38 24.72
C GLY A 74 13.63 7.72 24.61
N GLY A 75 12.46 7.79 25.24
CA GLY A 75 11.78 9.06 25.48
C GLY A 75 10.51 8.96 26.32
N THR A 76 9.90 7.77 26.44
CA THR A 76 8.70 7.57 27.26
C THR A 76 9.07 7.05 28.66
N PRO A 77 8.34 7.44 29.72
CA PRO A 77 8.56 6.92 31.07
C PRO A 77 8.45 5.39 31.06
N GLN A 78 9.53 4.72 31.45
CA GLN A 78 9.57 3.27 31.54
C GLN A 78 9.17 2.84 32.95
N PHE A 79 8.22 1.93 33.06
CA PHE A 79 7.88 1.29 34.33
C PHE A 79 9.04 0.36 34.73
N MET A 80 9.98 0.88 35.53
CA MET A 80 11.15 0.13 36.01
C MET A 80 10.83 -0.97 37.04
N TYR A 81 9.55 -1.18 37.35
CA TYR A 81 9.05 -2.19 38.28
C TYR A 81 8.03 -3.12 37.61
N LEU A 82 8.41 -3.77 36.51
CA LEU A 82 7.71 -4.99 36.08
C LEU A 82 8.53 -6.20 36.55
N TRP A 83 8.07 -6.81 37.65
CA TRP A 83 8.57 -8.11 38.10
C TRP A 83 7.95 -9.21 37.21
N MET A 84 8.77 -10.07 36.62
CA MET A 84 8.33 -11.24 35.83
C MET A 84 8.61 -12.53 36.62
N PRO A 85 7.63 -13.43 36.83
CA PRO A 85 7.88 -14.81 37.24
C PRO A 85 8.45 -15.68 36.11
#